data_AF-A0A1M6KDF8-F1
#
_entry.id   AF-A0A1M6KDF8-F1
#
_cell.length_a   1.000
_cell.length_b   1.000
_cell.length_c   1.000
_cell.angle_alpha   90.00
_cell.angle_beta   90.00
_cell.angle_gamma   90.00
#
_symmetry.space_group_name_H-M   'P 1'
#
loop_
_entity.id
_entity.type
_entity.pdbx_description
1 polymer ?
#
loop_
_entity_poly.entity_id
_entity_poly.type
_entity_poly.pdbx_seq_one_letter_code
_entity_poly.pdbx_strand_id
1 'polypeptide(L)'
;MKTKWVLILMLFNSGFLAAQDPNFYIFLAFGQSNMEGHARYEAQDTLVNERFQVMSAVDCPEFGRTMGEWYPARSPLCAAAKRA
;
A
#
# COMPACT_ATOMS: atom_id res chain seq x y z
N MET A 1 -4.00 3.68 49.21
CA MET A 1 -4.92 2.53 48.97
C MET A 1 -5.59 2.58 47.60
N LYS A 2 -6.17 3.72 47.18
CA LYS A 2 -6.90 3.87 45.91
C LYS A 2 -6.07 3.59 44.64
N THR A 3 -4.78 3.95 44.64
CA THR A 3 -3.86 3.76 43.49
C THR A 3 -3.58 2.29 43.16
N LYS A 4 -3.58 1.41 44.17
CA LYS A 4 -3.35 -0.03 43.96
C LYS A 4 -4.51 -0.68 43.19
N TRP A 5 -5.74 -0.23 43.45
CA TRP A 5 -6.93 -0.71 42.75
C TRP A 5 -6.99 -0.24 41.29
N VAL A 6 -6.51 0.96 40.99
CA VAL A 6 -6.40 1.46 39.60
C VAL A 6 -5.40 0.62 38.79
N LEU A 7 -4.25 0.28 39.36
CA LEU A 7 -3.26 -0.59 38.72
C LEU A 7 -3.81 -2.01 38.47
N ILE A 8 -4.56 -2.58 39.43
CA ILE A 8 -5.23 -3.87 39.25
C ILE A 8 -6.28 -3.80 38.13
N LEU A 9 -7.05 -2.71 38.05
CA LEU A 9 -8.05 -2.51 36.98
C LEU A 9 -7.41 -2.41 35.58
N MET A 10 -6.25 -1.76 35.47
CA MET A 10 -5.48 -1.68 34.22
C MET A 10 -4.91 -3.03 33.79
N LEU A 11 -4.42 -3.84 34.74
CA LEU A 11 -3.88 -5.18 34.48
C LEU A 11 -4.96 -6.21 34.09
N PHE A 12 -6.21 -6.02 34.50
CA PHE A 12 -7.33 -6.88 34.10
C PHE A 12 -7.85 -6.60 32.67
N ASN A 13 -7.56 -5.42 32.09
CA ASN A 13 -8.04 -5.04 30.76
C ASN A 13 -7.17 -5.58 29.60
N SER A 14 -5.98 -6.12 29.87
CA SER A 14 -5.07 -6.60 28.82
C SER A 14 -5.48 -7.93 28.18
N GLY A 15 -6.49 -8.64 28.72
CA GLY A 15 -6.91 -9.97 28.24
C GLY A 15 -7.80 -9.99 27.00
N PHE A 16 -8.26 -8.84 26.50
CA PHE A 16 -9.20 -8.73 25.37
C PHE A 16 -8.60 -8.08 24.11
N LEU A 17 -7.27 -7.99 24.00
CA LEU A 17 -6.61 -7.42 22.82
C LEU A 17 -6.33 -8.51 21.77
N ALA A 18 -7.39 -8.94 21.07
CA ALA A 18 -7.24 -9.67 19.80
C ALA A 18 -6.91 -8.68 18.68
N ALA A 19 -5.68 -8.16 18.68
CA ALA A 19 -5.26 -7.10 17.75
C ALA A 19 -4.82 -7.62 16.36
N GLN A 20 -4.52 -8.91 16.24
CA GLN A 20 -3.96 -9.49 15.02
C GLN A 20 -5.03 -10.30 14.28
N ASP A 21 -5.44 -9.82 13.11
CA ASP A 21 -6.29 -10.57 12.18
C ASP A 21 -5.49 -11.78 11.67
N PRO A 22 -5.96 -13.03 11.88
CA PRO A 22 -5.28 -14.23 11.39
C PRO A 22 -5.13 -14.28 9.86
N ASN A 23 -5.85 -13.42 9.12
CA ASN A 23 -5.79 -13.28 7.67
C ASN A 23 -5.05 -12.02 7.21
N PHE A 24 -4.23 -11.40 8.08
CA PHE A 24 -3.44 -10.23 7.72
C PHE A 24 -2.18 -10.61 6.93
N TYR A 25 -2.32 -10.64 5.60
CA TYR A 25 -1.22 -10.92 4.67
C TYR A 25 -0.69 -9.64 4.01
N ILE A 26 0.64 -9.49 4.00
CA ILE A 26 1.36 -8.47 3.24
C ILE A 26 2.18 -9.19 2.17
N PHE A 27 2.00 -8.80 0.92
CA PHE A 27 2.77 -9.30 -0.21
C PHE A 27 3.63 -8.17 -0.76
N LEU A 28 4.90 -8.46 -1.01
CA LEU A 28 5.84 -7.56 -1.67
C LEU A 28 6.08 -8.06 -3.10
N ALA A 29 5.64 -7.29 -4.09
CA ALA A 29 5.84 -7.62 -5.49
C ALA A 29 7.12 -6.94 -6.00
N PHE A 30 8.05 -7.73 -6.54
CA PHE A 30 9.26 -7.22 -7.17
C PHE A 30 9.12 -7.28 -8.70
N GLY A 31 9.19 -6.12 -9.34
CA GLY A 31 9.34 -6.03 -10.80
C GLY A 31 10.80 -6.23 -11.21
N GLN A 32 11.00 -6.70 -12.45
CA GLN A 32 12.32 -6.67 -13.08
C GLN A 32 12.63 -5.26 -13.60
N SER A 33 13.90 -4.88 -13.67
CA SER A 33 14.33 -3.55 -14.14
C SER A 33 13.96 -3.26 -15.60
N ASN A 34 13.73 -4.30 -16.41
CA ASN A 34 13.31 -4.20 -17.81
C ASN A 34 11.80 -4.33 -18.01
N MET A 35 11.00 -4.29 -16.93
CA MET A 35 9.54 -4.39 -16.98
C MET A 35 8.91 -3.01 -17.23
N GLU A 36 9.42 -2.28 -18.22
CA GLU A 36 8.82 -1.02 -18.65
C GLU A 36 7.44 -1.26 -19.30
N GLY A 37 7.25 -2.45 -19.89
CA GLY A 37 6.00 -2.85 -20.54
C GLY A 37 5.73 -1.99 -21.78
N HIS A 38 6.11 -2.49 -22.97
CA HIS A 38 5.87 -1.77 -24.23
C HIS A 38 4.46 -1.98 -24.82
N ALA A 39 3.64 -2.81 -24.19
CA ALA A 39 2.27 -3.02 -24.61
C ALA A 39 1.39 -1.81 -24.23
N ARG A 40 0.47 -1.44 -25.13
CA ARG A 40 -0.56 -0.44 -24.82
C ARG A 40 -1.54 -1.06 -23.82
N TYR A 41 -1.81 -0.35 -22.74
CA TYR A 41 -2.80 -0.79 -21.76
C TYR A 41 -4.21 -0.68 -22.33
N GLU A 42 -5.08 -1.58 -21.91
CA GLU A 42 -6.50 -1.60 -22.24
C GLU A 42 -7.34 -1.07 -21.07
N ALA A 43 -8.64 -0.85 -21.29
CA ALA A 43 -9.52 -0.30 -20.25
C ALA A 43 -9.55 -1.19 -18.99
N GLN A 44 -9.51 -2.52 -19.16
CA GLN A 44 -9.48 -3.46 -18.04
C GLN A 44 -8.21 -3.36 -17.19
N ASP A 45 -7.08 -2.92 -17.75
CA ASP A 45 -5.80 -2.79 -17.02
C ASP A 45 -5.79 -1.58 -16.08
N THR A 46 -6.81 -0.71 -16.18
CA THR A 46 -6.97 0.46 -15.31
C THR A 46 -7.82 0.16 -14.07
N LEU A 47 -8.48 -1.01 -14.03
CA LEU A 47 -9.23 -1.49 -12.88
C LEU A 47 -8.24 -2.01 -11.82
N VAL A 48 -8.16 -1.32 -10.68
CA VAL A 48 -7.16 -1.59 -9.64
C VAL A 48 -7.83 -1.82 -8.29
N ASN A 49 -7.29 -2.75 -7.52
CA ASN A 49 -7.62 -2.90 -6.10
C ASN A 49 -6.83 -1.89 -5.28
N GLU A 50 -7.50 -1.10 -4.44
CA GLU A 50 -6.85 -0.06 -3.61
C GLU A 50 -5.79 -0.61 -2.64
N ARG A 51 -5.81 -1.90 -2.31
CA ARG A 51 -4.77 -2.53 -1.48
C ARG A 51 -3.48 -2.84 -2.25
N PHE A 52 -3.52 -2.85 -3.59
CA PHE A 52 -2.34 -3.08 -4.41
C PHE A 52 -1.72 -1.74 -4.77
N GLN A 53 -0.63 -1.43 -4.07
CA GLN A 53 0.05 -0.14 -4.13
C GLN A 53 1.40 -0.26 -4.84
N VAL A 54 1.77 0.80 -5.55
CA VAL A 54 3.09 0.98 -6.16
C VAL A 54 3.74 2.21 -5.55
N MET A 55 4.99 2.09 -5.11
CA MET A 55 5.79 3.24 -4.68
C MET A 55 6.37 3.92 -5.91
N SER A 56 6.23 5.24 -6.00
CA SER A 56 6.82 5.98 -7.11
C SER A 56 8.34 6.04 -6.98
N ALA A 57 9.06 5.52 -7.97
CA ALA A 57 10.52 5.52 -7.98
C ALA A 57 11.13 6.89 -8.37
N VAL A 58 10.34 7.76 -9.01
CA VAL A 58 10.73 9.11 -9.48
C VAL A 58 9.53 10.04 -9.42
N ASP A 59 9.75 11.36 -9.38
CA ASP A 59 8.65 12.32 -9.51
C ASP A 59 7.97 12.21 -10.88
N CYS A 60 6.63 12.15 -10.87
CA CYS A 60 5.82 12.05 -12.08
C CYS A 60 4.61 13.01 -12.01
N PRO A 61 4.82 14.29 -12.35
CA PRO A 61 3.77 15.32 -12.28
C PRO A 61 2.57 15.02 -13.18
N GLU A 62 2.75 14.32 -14.30
CA GLU A 62 1.67 13.99 -15.24
C GLU A 62 0.58 13.12 -14.59
N PHE A 63 0.95 12.28 -13.62
CA PHE A 63 0.03 11.45 -12.84
C PHE A 63 -0.11 11.92 -11.38
N GLY A 64 0.42 13.10 -11.04
CA GLY A 64 0.40 13.65 -9.69
C GLY A 64 1.14 12.77 -8.66
N ARG A 65 2.19 12.05 -9.08
CA ARG A 65 2.97 11.18 -8.20
C ARG A 65 4.29 11.86 -7.79
N THR A 66 4.68 11.67 -6.53
CA THR A 66 5.92 12.15 -5.94
C THR A 66 6.80 10.95 -5.57
N MET A 67 8.10 11.08 -5.75
CA MET A 67 9.08 10.04 -5.42
C MET A 67 8.95 9.61 -3.95
N GLY A 68 8.92 8.29 -3.71
CA GLY A 68 8.83 7.70 -2.37
C GLY A 68 7.43 7.56 -1.81
N GLU A 69 6.43 8.18 -2.44
CA GLU A 69 5.02 8.07 -2.04
C GLU A 69 4.34 6.84 -2.67
N TRP A 70 3.31 6.34 -1.99
CA TRP A 70 2.54 5.16 -2.42
C TRP A 70 1.24 5.55 -3.10
N TYR A 71 0.92 4.87 -4.20
CA TYR A 71 -0.28 5.09 -5.00
C TYR A 71 -0.92 3.76 -5.40
N PRO A 72 -2.25 3.73 -5.65
CA PRO A 72 -2.86 2.57 -6.29
C PRO A 72 -2.13 2.22 -7.58
N ALA A 73 -1.80 0.95 -7.75
CA ALA A 73 -1.06 0.41 -8.89
C ALA A 73 -1.92 0.37 -10.17
N ARG A 74 -2.35 1.54 -10.64
CA ARG A 74 -3.10 1.73 -11.88
C ARG A 74 -2.14 1.90 -13.06
N SER A 75 -2.42 1.18 -14.15
CA SER A 75 -1.70 1.33 -15.41
C SER A 75 -1.87 2.74 -16.01
N PRO A 76 -0.82 3.33 -16.60
CA PRO A 76 0.57 2.86 -16.64
C PRO A 76 1.30 3.03 -15.29
N LEU A 77 2.10 2.01 -14.93
CA LEU A 77 2.86 1.97 -13.67
C LEU A 77 4.20 2.70 -13.78
N CYS A 78 4.94 2.40 -14.85
CA CYS A 78 6.23 2.99 -15.19
C CYS A 78 6.05 3.92 -16.39
N ALA A 79 6.78 5.04 -16.37
CA ALA A 79 6.73 6.12 -17.34
C ALA A 79 5.42 6.94 -17.38
N ALA A 80 5.60 8.26 -17.29
CA ALA A 80 4.79 9.26 -17.96
C ALA A 80 4.76 8.96 -19.46
N ALA A 81 4.00 7.95 -19.87
CA ALA A 81 3.91 7.54 -21.27
C ALA A 81 3.05 8.56 -22.02
N LYS A 82 3.65 9.70 -22.38
CA LYS A 82 3.26 10.46 -23.56
C LYS A 82 3.51 9.60 -24.80
N ARG A 83 2.63 8.64 -25.05
CA ARG A 83 2.41 8.08 -26.38
C ARG A 83 0.90 8.01 -26.61
N ALA A 84 0.36 9.15 -27.02
CA ALA A 84 -0.80 9.19 -27.90
C ALA A 84 -0.43 8.56 -29.24
#